data_AF-A0A1Q6X096-F1
#
_entry.id   AF-A0A1Q6X096-F1
#
_cell.length_a   1.000
_cell.length_b   1.000
_cell.length_c   1.000
_cell.angle_alpha   90.00
_cell.angle_beta   90.00
_cell.angle_gamma   90.00
#
_symmetry.space_group_name_H-M   'P 1'
#
loop_
_entity.id
_entity.type
_entity.pdbx_description
1 polymer ?
#
loop_
_entity_poly.entity_id
_entity_poly.type
_entity_poly.pdbx_seq_one_letter_code
_entity_poly.pdbx_strand_id
1 'polypeptide(L)'
;MGAGTEIVVVDDGSTDGTAERVKEVMAGDARVRLIVLEKNQGKATAVNAGFEASKGDVQMILDADMAVAPEELPKFLTPLRDGTADFVNGTRLVYPMQGKAMRIANFFGNKAFCYLASKVIRQRVSDTLCGTKAFLKRDYVRMPLGGKERWGDFDLLFGAARLRLRILEIPVHYTERRAGKSKMRVMVDGWYFLFACLSGWRMLRFPEKHPWVRNRQPVAGIREVRPAAEAAAR
;
A
#
# COMPACT_ATOMS: atom_id res chain seq x y z
N MET A 1 5.48 -10.36 -14.78
CA MET A 1 4.68 -9.13 -14.56
C MET A 1 5.04 -8.03 -15.57
N GLY A 2 5.48 -8.38 -16.79
CA GLY A 2 6.11 -7.44 -17.73
C GLY A 2 7.53 -7.89 -18.10
N ALA A 3 8.35 -6.98 -18.64
CA ALA A 3 9.73 -7.27 -19.08
C ALA A 3 10.72 -7.47 -17.92
N GLY A 4 10.40 -6.98 -16.73
CA GLY A 4 11.20 -7.16 -15.52
C GLY A 4 10.35 -6.98 -14.26
N THR A 5 10.76 -7.64 -13.17
CA THR A 5 10.13 -7.51 -11.85
C THR A 5 11.23 -7.37 -10.82
N GLU A 6 11.13 -6.37 -9.95
CA GLU A 6 11.90 -6.29 -8.71
C GLU A 6 10.96 -6.48 -7.51
N ILE A 7 11.52 -6.95 -6.39
CA ILE A 7 10.81 -7.12 -5.13
C ILE A 7 11.56 -6.29 -4.10
N VAL A 8 10.97 -5.15 -3.72
CA VAL A 8 11.54 -4.29 -2.67
C VAL A 8 10.86 -4.65 -1.35
N VAL A 9 11.60 -5.34 -0.48
CA VAL A 9 11.17 -5.63 0.88
C VAL A 9 11.60 -4.48 1.78
N VAL A 10 10.66 -3.92 2.53
CA VAL A 10 10.93 -2.84 3.49
C VAL A 10 10.70 -3.36 4.90
N ASP A 11 11.79 -3.50 5.66
CA ASP A 11 11.75 -3.84 7.06
C ASP A 11 11.60 -2.56 7.91
N ASP A 12 10.46 -2.43 8.58
CA ASP A 12 10.08 -1.30 9.44
C ASP A 12 10.64 -1.47 10.87
N GLY A 13 11.92 -1.81 10.98
CA GLY A 13 12.63 -1.98 12.24
C GLY A 13 12.24 -3.23 13.04
N SER A 14 12.06 -4.37 12.36
CA SER A 14 11.79 -5.66 12.99
C SER A 14 12.96 -6.11 13.87
N THR A 15 12.64 -6.84 14.95
CA THR A 15 13.62 -7.38 15.91
C THR A 15 13.63 -8.91 15.94
N ASP A 16 13.01 -9.56 14.96
CA ASP A 16 12.72 -11.00 14.93
C ASP A 16 13.50 -11.78 13.86
N GLY A 17 14.55 -11.17 13.29
CA GLY A 17 15.38 -11.79 12.25
C GLY A 17 14.84 -11.66 10.83
N THR A 18 13.77 -10.88 10.62
CA THR A 18 13.18 -10.65 9.28
C THR A 18 14.22 -10.13 8.29
N ALA A 19 14.99 -9.09 8.64
CA ALA A 19 16.04 -8.54 7.77
C ALA A 19 17.09 -9.59 7.38
N GLU A 20 17.53 -10.44 8.31
CA GLU A 20 18.51 -11.49 8.08
C GLU A 20 17.98 -12.51 7.07
N ARG A 21 16.73 -12.95 7.25
CA ARG A 21 16.10 -13.88 6.33
C ARG A 21 15.97 -13.32 4.92
N VAL A 22 15.66 -12.03 4.80
CA VAL A 22 15.59 -11.38 3.48
C VAL A 22 16.98 -11.29 2.84
N LYS A 23 18.04 -10.99 3.60
CA LYS A 23 19.43 -10.97 3.08
C LYS A 23 19.83 -12.33 2.50
N GLU A 24 19.44 -13.44 3.14
CA GLU A 24 19.68 -14.79 2.61
C GLU A 24 18.98 -14.99 1.26
N VAL A 25 17.72 -14.54 1.13
CA VAL A 25 16.98 -14.62 -0.13
C VAL A 25 17.63 -13.77 -1.22
N MET A 26 18.11 -12.57 -0.88
CA MET A 26 18.83 -11.70 -1.83
C MET A 26 20.08 -12.35 -2.42
N ALA A 27 20.74 -13.25 -1.68
CA ALA A 27 21.90 -13.98 -2.19
C ALA A 27 21.54 -14.96 -3.32
N GLY A 28 20.30 -15.46 -3.34
CA GLY A 28 19.80 -16.38 -4.36
C GLY A 28 18.94 -15.73 -5.45
N ASP A 29 18.45 -14.51 -5.24
CA ASP A 29 17.57 -13.80 -6.19
C ASP A 29 17.90 -12.31 -6.27
N ALA A 30 18.60 -11.92 -7.34
CA ALA A 30 19.02 -10.54 -7.59
C ALA A 30 17.86 -9.55 -7.81
N ARG A 31 16.63 -10.04 -7.97
CA ARG A 31 15.42 -9.19 -8.06
C ARG A 31 14.99 -8.68 -6.70
N VAL A 32 15.43 -9.32 -5.61
CA VAL A 32 15.05 -8.97 -4.24
C VAL A 32 15.99 -7.90 -3.70
N ARG A 33 15.42 -6.83 -3.16
CA ARG A 33 16.12 -5.73 -2.50
C ARG A 33 15.56 -5.54 -1.11
N LEU A 34 16.41 -5.17 -0.16
CA LEU A 34 16.02 -4.90 1.22
C LEU A 34 16.31 -3.44 1.60
N ILE A 35 15.30 -2.79 2.16
CA ILE A 35 15.41 -1.49 2.82
C ILE A 35 15.12 -1.72 4.30
N VAL A 36 15.98 -1.22 5.18
CA VAL A 36 15.75 -1.30 6.63
C VAL A 36 15.58 0.11 7.17
N LEU A 37 14.47 0.36 7.85
CA LEU A 37 14.23 1.61 8.58
C LEU A 37 14.83 1.52 9.98
N GLU A 38 15.37 2.63 10.49
CA GLU A 38 16.04 2.67 11.79
C GLU A 38 15.14 2.30 12.97
N LYS A 39 13.83 2.55 12.84
CA LYS A 39 12.82 2.24 13.85
C LYS A 39 11.46 2.03 13.18
N ASN A 40 10.53 1.44 13.92
CA ASN A 40 9.15 1.29 13.47
C ASN A 40 8.46 2.65 13.28
N GLN A 41 8.10 2.95 12.04
CA GLN A 41 7.41 4.17 11.61
C GLN A 41 6.03 3.89 10.99
N GLY A 42 5.63 2.62 10.91
CA GLY A 42 4.33 2.19 10.41
C GLY A 42 4.31 1.83 8.93
N LYS A 43 3.25 1.12 8.53
CA LYS A 43 3.09 0.57 7.17
C LYS A 43 3.17 1.66 6.10
N ALA A 44 2.49 2.79 6.28
CA ALA A 44 2.49 3.87 5.31
C ALA A 44 3.91 4.37 4.99
N THR A 45 4.73 4.57 6.02
CA THR A 45 6.13 5.00 5.88
C THR A 45 6.97 3.96 5.15
N ALA A 46 6.84 2.69 5.53
CA ALA A 46 7.55 1.58 4.88
C ALA A 46 7.18 1.43 3.41
N VAL A 47 5.89 1.48 3.09
CA VAL A 47 5.37 1.42 1.71
C VAL A 47 5.90 2.59 0.88
N ASN A 48 5.86 3.81 1.41
CA ASN A 48 6.40 4.99 0.72
C ASN A 48 7.90 4.88 0.47
N ALA A 49 8.69 4.40 1.44
CA ALA A 49 10.12 4.16 1.24
C ALA A 49 10.37 3.15 0.10
N GLY A 50 9.57 2.08 0.05
CA GLY A 50 9.62 1.10 -1.03
C GLY A 50 9.31 1.70 -2.39
N PHE A 51 8.26 2.54 -2.48
CA PHE A 51 7.91 3.23 -3.72
C PHE A 51 8.96 4.24 -4.16
N GLU A 52 9.55 5.00 -3.22
CA GLU A 52 10.64 5.95 -3.53
C GLU A 52 11.89 5.24 -4.08
N ALA A 53 12.20 4.05 -3.57
CA ALA A 53 13.36 3.26 -4.00
C ALA A 53 13.10 2.36 -5.22
N SER A 54 11.83 2.07 -5.53
CA SER A 54 11.45 1.24 -6.68
C SER A 54 11.82 1.90 -8.01
N LYS A 55 12.19 1.10 -9.01
CA LYS A 55 12.63 1.51 -10.34
C LYS A 55 11.57 1.26 -11.41
N GLY A 56 10.74 0.24 -11.25
CA GLY A 56 9.70 -0.14 -12.21
C GLY A 56 8.63 0.93 -12.50
N ASP A 57 8.00 0.83 -13.68
CA ASP A 57 6.96 1.76 -14.15
C ASP A 57 5.61 1.56 -13.45
N VAL A 58 5.35 0.32 -13.01
CA VAL A 58 4.17 -0.06 -12.23
C VAL A 58 4.62 -0.39 -10.81
N GLN A 59 3.96 0.24 -9.84
CA GLN A 59 4.18 0.02 -8.43
C GLN A 59 3.03 -0.79 -7.85
N MET A 60 3.35 -1.78 -7.01
CA MET A 60 2.38 -2.67 -6.40
C MET A 60 2.70 -2.93 -4.94
N ILE A 61 1.66 -3.11 -4.14
CA ILE A 61 1.77 -3.51 -2.73
C ILE A 61 1.36 -4.97 -2.59
N LEU A 62 2.20 -5.76 -1.92
CA LEU A 62 1.85 -7.10 -1.45
C LEU A 62 2.15 -7.15 0.05
N ASP A 63 1.14 -7.47 0.86
CA ASP A 63 1.33 -7.65 2.30
C ASP A 63 2.10 -8.95 2.57
N ALA A 64 3.09 -8.90 3.47
CA ALA A 64 3.97 -10.04 3.78
C ALA A 64 3.30 -11.17 4.58
N ASP A 65 2.06 -10.98 5.03
CA ASP A 65 1.29 -11.99 5.80
C ASP A 65 0.60 -13.04 4.91
N MET A 66 0.77 -12.95 3.59
CA MET A 66 0.22 -13.84 2.57
C MET A 66 -1.32 -13.94 2.61
N ALA A 67 -2.01 -12.93 3.17
CA ALA A 67 -3.47 -12.89 3.17
C ALA A 67 -4.05 -12.70 1.74
N VAL A 68 -3.26 -12.07 0.85
CA VAL A 68 -3.46 -12.08 -0.60
C VAL A 68 -2.27 -12.80 -1.22
N ALA A 69 -2.54 -13.77 -2.08
CA ALA A 69 -1.50 -14.58 -2.70
C ALA A 69 -0.80 -13.82 -3.85
N PRO A 70 0.53 -13.98 -4.05
CA PRO A 70 1.25 -13.33 -5.16
C PRO A 70 0.68 -13.63 -6.55
N GLU A 71 0.05 -14.80 -6.71
CA GLU A 71 -0.61 -15.26 -7.93
C GLU A 71 -1.81 -14.37 -8.30
N GLU A 72 -2.30 -13.57 -7.35
CA GLU A 72 -3.38 -12.61 -7.56
C GLU A 72 -2.87 -11.29 -8.16
N LEU A 73 -1.56 -11.02 -8.15
CA LEU A 73 -1.00 -9.75 -8.62
C LEU A 73 -1.09 -9.54 -10.16
N PRO A 74 -0.88 -10.55 -11.03
CA PRO A 74 -0.89 -10.34 -12.48
C PRO A 74 -2.17 -9.70 -13.02
N LYS A 75 -3.33 -9.96 -12.42
CA LYS A 75 -4.62 -9.38 -12.84
C LYS A 75 -4.69 -7.86 -12.64
N PHE A 76 -3.90 -7.28 -11.73
CA PHE A 76 -3.81 -5.82 -11.55
C PHE A 76 -3.11 -5.11 -12.71
N LEU A 77 -2.31 -5.82 -13.49
CA LEU A 77 -1.55 -5.22 -14.57
C LEU A 77 -2.40 -4.99 -15.82
N THR A 78 -3.36 -5.85 -16.09
CA THR A 78 -4.18 -5.77 -17.31
C THR A 78 -4.85 -4.40 -17.47
N PRO A 79 -5.55 -3.84 -16.46
CA PRO A 79 -6.19 -2.54 -16.61
C PRO A 79 -5.20 -1.38 -16.76
N LEU A 80 -4.03 -1.46 -16.12
CA LEU A 80 -2.98 -0.45 -16.21
C LEU A 80 -2.33 -0.46 -17.59
N ARG A 81 -2.03 -1.66 -18.11
CA ARG A 81 -1.45 -1.87 -19.44
C ARG A 81 -2.41 -1.43 -20.54
N ASP A 82 -3.67 -1.84 -20.43
CA ASP A 82 -4.69 -1.53 -21.43
C ASP A 82 -5.19 -0.07 -21.33
N GLY A 83 -4.70 0.67 -20.33
CA GLY A 83 -5.05 2.07 -20.11
C GLY A 83 -6.53 2.26 -19.75
N THR A 84 -7.20 1.23 -19.22
CA THR A 84 -8.59 1.30 -18.74
C THR A 84 -8.68 1.76 -17.27
N ALA A 85 -7.58 1.70 -16.53
CA ALA A 85 -7.42 2.28 -15.20
C ALA A 85 -6.04 2.93 -15.05
N ASP A 86 -5.93 3.90 -14.15
CA ASP A 86 -4.65 4.51 -13.76
C ASP A 86 -4.23 4.05 -12.34
N PHE A 87 -5.20 3.58 -11.56
CA PHE A 87 -5.03 3.05 -10.22
C PHE A 87 -5.95 1.85 -10.03
N VAL A 88 -5.40 0.73 -9.58
CA VAL A 88 -6.14 -0.51 -9.34
C VAL A 88 -6.10 -0.84 -7.86
N ASN A 89 -7.28 -0.94 -7.24
CA ASN A 89 -7.48 -1.27 -5.85
C ASN A 89 -7.96 -2.72 -5.72
N GLY A 90 -7.36 -3.51 -4.84
CA GLY A 90 -7.92 -4.82 -4.52
C GLY A 90 -9.24 -4.68 -3.77
N THR A 91 -10.16 -5.61 -3.96
CA THR A 91 -11.36 -5.72 -3.12
C THR A 91 -11.52 -7.13 -2.58
N ARG A 92 -11.59 -7.23 -1.26
CA ARG A 92 -11.74 -8.51 -0.54
C ARG A 92 -13.21 -8.88 -0.34
N LEU A 93 -14.14 -7.99 -0.71
CA LEU A 93 -15.56 -8.10 -0.33
C LEU A 93 -16.44 -8.74 -1.41
N VAL A 94 -15.84 -9.25 -2.49
CA VAL A 94 -16.57 -9.87 -3.61
C VAL A 94 -16.66 -11.39 -3.44
N TYR A 95 -15.56 -12.04 -3.09
CA TYR A 95 -15.55 -13.48 -2.83
C TYR A 95 -15.95 -13.80 -1.39
N PRO A 96 -16.52 -15.00 -1.12
CA PRO A 96 -16.74 -15.46 0.23
C PRO A 96 -15.44 -15.41 1.02
N MET A 97 -15.48 -14.72 2.14
CA MET A 97 -14.34 -14.65 3.04
C MET A 97 -14.13 -16.01 3.71
N GLN A 98 -12.92 -16.54 3.63
CA GLN A 98 -12.61 -17.82 4.26
C GLN A 98 -12.48 -17.66 5.79
N GLY A 99 -13.15 -18.52 6.55
CA GLY A 99 -13.01 -18.60 8.01
C GLY A 99 -13.46 -17.34 8.78
N LYS A 100 -12.68 -16.93 9.77
CA LYS A 100 -12.87 -15.76 10.63
C LYS A 100 -12.09 -14.52 10.13
N ALA A 101 -11.88 -14.40 8.82
CA ALA A 101 -11.04 -13.36 8.22
C ALA A 101 -11.46 -11.91 8.56
N MET A 102 -12.74 -11.65 8.89
CA MET A 102 -13.19 -10.40 9.54
C MET A 102 -14.27 -10.64 10.59
N ARG A 103 -14.25 -9.83 11.66
CA ARG A 103 -15.38 -9.68 12.59
C ARG A 103 -16.53 -8.93 11.89
N ILE A 104 -17.78 -9.29 12.20
CA ILE A 104 -18.99 -8.66 11.63
C ILE A 104 -18.97 -7.13 11.79
N ALA A 105 -18.55 -6.62 12.95
CA ALA A 105 -18.40 -5.18 13.18
C ALA A 105 -17.41 -4.51 12.21
N ASN A 106 -16.31 -5.21 11.86
CA ASN A 106 -15.35 -4.70 10.89
C ASN A 106 -15.94 -4.66 9.48
N PHE A 107 -16.80 -5.62 9.14
CA PHE A 107 -17.47 -5.64 7.84
C PHE A 107 -18.40 -4.43 7.67
N PHE A 108 -19.29 -4.17 8.65
CA PHE A 108 -20.18 -3.00 8.61
C PHE A 108 -19.41 -1.68 8.68
N GLY A 109 -18.40 -1.59 9.54
CA GLY A 109 -17.50 -0.44 9.59
C GLY A 109 -16.84 -0.18 8.24
N ASN A 110 -16.26 -1.21 7.62
CA ASN A 110 -15.63 -1.08 6.31
C ASN A 110 -16.64 -0.61 5.25
N LYS A 111 -17.86 -1.18 5.21
CA LYS A 111 -18.91 -0.72 4.27
C LYS A 111 -19.27 0.76 4.47
N ALA A 112 -19.40 1.21 5.71
CA ALA A 112 -19.66 2.62 6.01
C ALA A 112 -18.50 3.53 5.56
N PHE A 113 -17.26 3.15 5.84
CA PHE A 113 -16.08 3.90 5.39
C PHE A 113 -15.95 3.91 3.87
N CYS A 114 -16.23 2.79 3.20
CA CYS A 114 -16.22 2.69 1.75
C CYS A 114 -17.28 3.60 1.11
N TYR A 115 -18.48 3.69 1.69
CA TYR A 115 -19.51 4.62 1.24
C TYR A 115 -19.04 6.08 1.38
N LEU A 116 -18.52 6.46 2.55
CA LEU A 116 -18.00 7.81 2.79
C LEU A 116 -16.85 8.15 1.84
N ALA A 117 -15.85 7.28 1.75
CA ALA A 117 -14.71 7.44 0.86
C ALA A 117 -15.16 7.57 -0.59
N SER A 118 -16.10 6.73 -1.04
CA SER A 118 -16.67 6.81 -2.40
C SER A 118 -17.30 8.16 -2.70
N LYS A 119 -18.03 8.75 -1.74
CA LYS A 119 -18.60 10.10 -1.87
C LYS A 119 -17.52 11.18 -1.93
N VAL A 120 -16.47 11.03 -1.14
CA VAL A 120 -15.34 11.96 -1.09
C VAL A 120 -14.53 11.94 -2.38
N ILE A 121 -14.14 10.75 -2.87
CA ILE A 121 -13.35 10.57 -4.09
C ILE A 121 -14.17 10.69 -5.38
N ARG A 122 -15.52 10.68 -5.26
CA ARG A 122 -16.47 10.70 -6.38
C ARG A 122 -16.32 9.54 -7.37
N GLN A 123 -15.83 8.41 -6.88
CA GLN A 123 -15.69 7.15 -7.61
C GLN A 123 -16.12 6.02 -6.67
N ARG A 124 -16.61 4.91 -7.23
CA ARG A 124 -17.06 3.77 -6.41
C ARG A 124 -15.84 2.99 -5.93
N VAL A 125 -15.70 2.86 -4.61
CA VAL A 125 -14.74 1.97 -3.97
C VAL A 125 -15.48 1.16 -2.91
N SER A 126 -15.43 -0.16 -3.06
CA SER A 126 -16.09 -1.13 -2.20
C SER A 126 -15.21 -1.64 -1.08
N ASP A 127 -13.88 -1.51 -1.17
CA ASP A 127 -12.94 -1.89 -0.11
C ASP A 127 -11.74 -0.94 -0.01
N THR A 128 -11.82 0.05 0.86
CA THR A 128 -10.73 1.03 1.05
C THR A 128 -9.51 0.43 1.72
N LEU A 129 -9.69 -0.64 2.51
CA LEU A 129 -8.68 -1.20 3.42
C LEU A 129 -7.97 -2.44 2.85
N CYS A 130 -8.15 -2.74 1.56
CA CYS A 130 -7.37 -3.79 0.92
C CYS A 130 -5.95 -3.30 0.70
N GLY A 131 -4.96 -3.92 1.33
CA GLY A 131 -3.57 -3.48 1.24
C GLY A 131 -2.97 -3.63 -0.16
N THR A 132 -3.47 -4.57 -0.97
CA THR A 132 -3.00 -4.79 -2.34
C THR A 132 -3.56 -3.73 -3.28
N LYS A 133 -2.66 -2.90 -3.80
CA LYS A 133 -2.97 -1.85 -4.79
C LYS A 133 -1.88 -1.83 -5.87
N ALA A 134 -2.23 -1.37 -7.06
CA ALA A 134 -1.31 -1.20 -8.17
C ALA A 134 -1.57 0.12 -8.90
N PHE A 135 -0.52 0.82 -9.32
CA PHE A 135 -0.63 2.08 -10.04
C PHE A 135 0.67 2.42 -10.76
N LEU A 136 0.60 3.42 -11.65
CA LEU A 136 1.77 3.88 -12.39
C LEU A 136 2.66 4.76 -11.51
N LYS A 137 3.97 4.51 -11.53
CA LYS A 137 4.97 5.28 -10.78
C LYS A 137 4.91 6.78 -11.12
N ARG A 138 4.64 7.12 -12.39
CA ARG A 138 4.46 8.51 -12.84
C ARG A 138 3.34 9.25 -12.13
N ASP A 139 2.33 8.54 -11.65
CA ASP A 139 1.21 9.13 -10.94
C ASP A 139 1.50 9.20 -9.44
N TYR A 140 2.13 8.18 -8.86
CA TYR A 140 2.62 8.20 -7.49
C TYR A 140 3.44 9.45 -7.17
N VAL A 141 4.39 9.80 -8.05
CA VAL A 141 5.27 10.95 -7.80
C VAL A 141 4.54 12.29 -7.74
N ARG A 142 3.34 12.36 -8.34
CA ARG A 142 2.47 13.53 -8.37
C ARG A 142 1.42 13.51 -7.25
N MET A 143 1.21 12.37 -6.58
CA MET A 143 0.21 12.26 -5.51
C MET A 143 0.65 13.12 -4.31
N PRO A 144 -0.26 13.93 -3.74
CA PRO A 144 0.01 14.64 -2.50
C PRO A 144 -0.07 13.68 -1.32
N LEU A 145 1.04 12.99 -1.07
CA LEU A 145 1.23 12.09 0.07
C LEU A 145 1.77 12.89 1.25
N GLY A 146 1.22 12.67 2.44
CA GLY A 146 1.57 13.48 3.61
C GLY A 146 0.58 13.36 4.77
N GLY A 147 -0.31 12.37 4.72
CA GLY A 147 -1.11 12.01 5.87
C GLY A 147 -0.26 11.40 6.96
N LYS A 148 -0.69 11.62 8.20
CA LYS A 148 -0.22 10.82 9.35
C LYS A 148 -0.99 9.50 9.42
N GLU A 149 -1.41 8.97 8.27
CA GLU A 149 -2.19 7.74 8.20
C GLU A 149 -1.28 6.56 8.49
N ARG A 150 -1.67 5.72 9.45
CA ARG A 150 -0.86 4.59 9.89
C ARG A 150 -0.70 3.50 8.82
N TRP A 151 -1.72 3.32 7.97
CA TRP A 151 -1.82 2.22 7.02
C TRP A 151 -1.45 2.60 5.58
N GLY A 152 -1.76 3.84 5.17
CA GLY A 152 -1.38 4.44 3.89
C GLY A 152 -2.38 4.19 2.76
N ASP A 153 -3.41 3.38 3.01
CA ASP A 153 -4.40 3.01 2.00
C ASP A 153 -5.28 4.20 1.58
N PHE A 154 -5.67 5.04 2.55
CA PHE A 154 -6.46 6.25 2.28
C PHE A 154 -5.62 7.34 1.63
N ASP A 155 -4.36 7.50 2.04
CA ASP A 155 -3.44 8.45 1.43
C ASP A 155 -3.31 8.21 -0.08
N LEU A 156 -3.15 6.95 -0.48
CA LEU A 156 -3.09 6.55 -1.89
C LEU A 156 -4.42 6.79 -2.63
N LEU A 157 -5.55 6.39 -2.04
CA LEU A 157 -6.87 6.57 -2.67
C LEU A 157 -7.23 8.05 -2.84
N PHE A 158 -7.01 8.89 -1.82
CA PHE A 158 -7.27 10.32 -1.90
C PHE A 158 -6.26 11.02 -2.80
N GLY A 159 -4.99 10.60 -2.79
CA GLY A 159 -3.96 11.08 -3.72
C GLY A 159 -4.33 10.80 -5.18
N ALA A 160 -4.76 9.58 -5.49
CA ALA A 160 -5.28 9.18 -6.79
C ALA A 160 -6.50 10.02 -7.20
N ALA A 161 -7.47 10.19 -6.30
CA ALA A 161 -8.66 11.01 -6.54
C ALA A 161 -8.30 12.48 -6.83
N ARG A 162 -7.28 13.03 -6.15
CA ARG A 162 -6.81 14.40 -6.34
C ARG A 162 -6.17 14.63 -7.70
N LEU A 163 -5.56 13.60 -8.27
CA LEU A 163 -5.05 13.58 -9.64
C LEU A 163 -6.13 13.19 -10.67
N ARG A 164 -7.36 12.91 -10.21
CA ARG A 164 -8.49 12.42 -11.03
C ARG A 164 -8.16 11.14 -11.79
N LEU A 165 -7.35 10.27 -11.19
CA LEU A 165 -7.04 8.96 -11.73
C LEU A 165 -8.29 8.09 -11.78
N ARG A 166 -8.39 7.25 -12.80
CA ARG A 166 -9.46 6.24 -12.92
C ARG A 166 -9.13 5.09 -11.99
N ILE A 167 -9.94 4.95 -10.93
CA ILE A 167 -9.80 3.90 -9.92
C ILE A 167 -10.68 2.71 -10.33
N LEU A 168 -10.05 1.55 -10.52
CA LEU A 168 -10.73 0.28 -10.78
C LEU A 168 -10.53 -0.68 -9.62
N GLU A 169 -11.55 -1.46 -9.27
CA GLU A 169 -11.42 -2.51 -8.27
C GLU A 169 -11.29 -3.89 -8.90
N ILE A 170 -10.35 -4.69 -8.38
CA ILE A 170 -10.18 -6.09 -8.76
C ILE A 170 -10.48 -6.99 -7.56
N PRO A 171 -11.39 -7.97 -7.71
CA PRO A 171 -11.61 -8.99 -6.70
C PRO A 171 -10.35 -9.79 -6.40
N VAL A 172 -10.03 -9.89 -5.11
CA VAL A 172 -8.95 -10.74 -4.62
C VAL A 172 -9.45 -11.80 -3.65
N HIS A 173 -8.88 -12.99 -3.74
CA HIS A 173 -9.07 -14.03 -2.74
C HIS A 173 -8.33 -13.62 -1.48
N TYR A 174 -9.09 -13.50 -0.38
CA TYR A 174 -8.55 -13.12 0.91
C TYR A 174 -8.65 -14.30 1.87
N THR A 175 -7.50 -14.86 2.22
CA THR A 175 -7.39 -16.02 3.10
C THR A 175 -7.05 -15.59 4.53
N GLU A 176 -7.26 -16.47 5.50
CA GLU A 176 -6.68 -16.27 6.82
C GLU A 176 -5.15 -16.16 6.70
N ARG A 177 -4.55 -15.34 7.57
CA ARG A 177 -3.10 -15.17 7.62
C ARG A 177 -2.46 -16.52 7.95
N ARG A 178 -1.39 -16.87 7.24
CA ARG A 178 -0.63 -18.10 7.52
C ARG A 178 0.15 -18.00 8.84
N ALA A 179 0.56 -16.79 9.22
CA ALA A 179 1.31 -16.53 10.45
C ALA A 179 1.08 -15.09 10.96
N GLY A 180 1.40 -14.86 12.23
CA GLY A 180 1.33 -13.55 12.88
C GLY A 180 -0.05 -13.17 13.43
N LYS A 181 -0.10 -12.11 14.24
CA LYS A 181 -1.34 -11.53 14.81
C LYS A 181 -1.68 -10.23 14.11
N SER A 182 -2.98 -9.95 13.96
CA SER A 182 -3.45 -8.66 13.45
C SER A 182 -2.94 -7.51 14.31
N LYS A 183 -2.24 -6.54 13.70
CA LYS A 183 -1.81 -5.29 14.36
C LYS A 183 -2.90 -4.21 14.36
N MET A 184 -4.11 -4.53 13.87
CA MET A 184 -5.25 -3.62 13.75
C MET A 184 -6.16 -3.67 14.99
N ARG A 185 -6.38 -2.50 15.59
CA ARG A 185 -7.23 -2.23 16.76
C ARG A 185 -8.49 -1.51 16.30
N VAL A 186 -9.59 -2.25 16.18
CA VAL A 186 -10.86 -1.82 15.55
C VAL A 186 -11.30 -0.41 15.95
N MET A 187 -11.40 -0.10 17.24
CA MET A 187 -11.90 1.21 17.69
C MET A 187 -10.91 2.35 17.41
N VAL A 188 -9.63 2.11 17.69
CA VAL A 188 -8.58 3.14 17.50
C VAL A 188 -8.38 3.43 16.02
N ASP A 189 -8.23 2.38 15.21
CA ASP A 189 -8.06 2.51 13.76
C ASP A 189 -9.33 3.05 13.09
N GLY A 190 -10.52 2.74 13.61
CA GLY A 190 -11.78 3.34 13.13
C GLY A 190 -11.82 4.86 13.22
N TRP A 191 -11.32 5.44 14.32
CA TRP A 191 -11.18 6.90 14.44
C TRP A 191 -10.17 7.46 13.44
N TYR A 192 -9.03 6.79 13.24
CA TYR A 192 -8.06 7.18 12.21
C TYR A 192 -8.69 7.21 10.82
N PHE A 193 -9.52 6.23 10.47
CA PHE A 193 -10.21 6.18 9.18
C PHE A 193 -11.21 7.32 8.99
N LEU A 194 -11.95 7.67 10.04
CA LEU A 194 -12.86 8.82 9.99
C LEU A 194 -12.09 10.14 9.77
N PHE A 195 -10.99 10.35 10.51
CA PHE A 195 -10.14 11.52 10.32
C PHE A 195 -9.45 11.54 8.96
N ALA A 196 -9.07 10.38 8.42
CA ALA A 196 -8.53 10.25 7.06
C ALA A 196 -9.58 10.69 6.03
N CYS A 197 -10.83 10.22 6.14
CA CYS A 197 -11.94 10.65 5.28
C CYS A 197 -12.19 12.16 5.34
N LEU A 198 -12.19 12.75 6.54
CA LEU A 198 -12.34 14.20 6.71
C LEU A 198 -11.17 14.99 6.10
N SER A 199 -9.94 14.50 6.31
CA SER A 199 -8.73 15.10 5.76
C SER A 199 -8.70 15.01 4.24
N GLY A 200 -9.03 13.84 3.68
CA GLY A 200 -9.18 13.63 2.24
C GLY A 200 -10.26 14.53 1.62
N TRP A 201 -11.41 14.66 2.27
CA TRP A 201 -12.46 15.59 1.83
C TRP A 201 -11.99 17.04 1.81
N ARG A 202 -11.32 17.49 2.88
CA ARG A 202 -10.76 18.85 2.96
C ARG A 202 -9.69 19.07 1.91
N MET A 203 -8.82 18.08 1.66
CA MET A 203 -7.80 18.15 0.61
C MET A 203 -8.40 18.26 -0.79
N LEU A 204 -9.44 17.50 -1.09
CA LEU A 204 -10.10 17.51 -2.40
C LEU A 204 -10.93 18.79 -2.62
N ARG A 205 -11.52 19.35 -1.55
CA ARG A 205 -12.37 20.55 -1.63
C ARG A 205 -11.58 21.87 -1.54
N PHE A 206 -10.49 21.90 -0.77
CA PHE A 206 -9.70 23.11 -0.49
C PHE A 206 -8.19 22.86 -0.64
N PRO A 207 -7.71 22.54 -1.86
CA PRO A 207 -6.35 22.05 -2.08
C PRO A 207 -5.27 23.06 -1.69
N GLU A 208 -5.48 24.35 -1.95
CA GLU A 208 -4.49 25.40 -1.66
C GLU A 208 -4.21 25.60 -0.17
N LYS A 209 -5.16 25.21 0.69
CA LYS A 209 -5.10 25.38 2.14
C LYS A 209 -4.73 24.09 2.88
N HIS A 210 -4.42 23.01 2.15
CA HIS A 210 -4.19 21.70 2.75
C HIS A 210 -2.69 21.39 2.90
N PRO A 211 -2.21 21.03 4.11
CA PRO A 211 -0.79 20.74 4.34
C PRO A 211 -0.22 19.62 3.45
N TRP A 212 -1.06 18.64 3.08
CA TRP A 212 -0.63 17.48 2.27
C TRP A 212 -0.17 17.84 0.86
N VAL A 213 -0.71 18.93 0.29
CA VAL A 213 -0.35 19.36 -1.08
C VAL A 213 0.97 20.11 -1.08
N ARG A 214 1.36 20.70 0.05
CA ARG A 214 2.53 21.58 0.15
C ARG A 214 3.80 20.84 0.55
N ASN A 215 3.69 19.74 1.31
CA ASN A 215 4.83 19.09 1.94
C ASN A 215 4.82 17.57 1.71
N ARG A 216 5.11 17.12 0.48
CA ARG A 216 5.58 15.75 0.31
C ARG A 216 6.96 15.68 0.96
N GLN A 217 7.06 15.01 2.10
CA GLN A 217 8.35 14.80 2.76
C GLN A 217 8.95 13.48 2.26
N PRO A 218 10.20 13.47 1.79
CA PRO A 218 10.89 12.21 1.49
C PRO A 218 10.97 11.40 2.78
N VAL A 219 10.92 10.07 2.67
CA VAL A 219 11.06 9.24 3.86
C VAL A 219 12.48 9.38 4.40
N ALA A 220 12.62 9.86 5.64
CA ALA A 220 13.91 10.01 6.29
C ALA A 220 14.45 8.64 6.76
N GLY A 221 15.78 8.47 6.75
CA GLY A 221 16.43 7.28 7.31
C GLY A 221 16.33 6.02 6.44
N ILE A 222 16.19 6.16 5.11
CA ILE A 222 16.24 5.01 4.20
C ILE A 222 17.68 4.50 4.13
N ARG A 223 17.92 3.29 4.66
CA ARG A 223 19.15 2.54 4.45
C ARG A 223 18.89 1.35 3.54
N GLU A 224 19.32 1.45 2.29
CA GLU A 224 19.31 0.32 1.38
C GLU A 224 20.46 -0.64 1.71
N VAL A 225 20.14 -1.93 1.84
CA VAL A 225 21.13 -2.98 2.06
C VAL A 225 21.67 -3.42 0.72
N ARG A 226 22.99 -3.24 0.52
CA ARG A 226 23.65 -3.70 -0.71
C ARG A 226 23.96 -5.21 -0.63
N PRO A 227 23.91 -5.93 -1.76
CA PRO A 227 24.38 -7.32 -1.83
C PRO A 227 25.85 -7.41 -1.40
N ALA A 228 26.22 -8.50 -0.73
CA ALA A 228 27.60 -8.73 -0.25
C ALA A 228 28.65 -8.66 -1.39
N ALA A 229 28.26 -9.06 -2.61
CA ALA A 229 29.12 -9.01 -3.80
C ALA A 229 29.52 -7.58 -4.22
N GLU A 230 28.72 -6.55 -3.91
CA GLU A 230 29.06 -5.15 -4.19
C GLU A 230 29.82 -4.48 -3.03
N ALA A 231 29.70 -5.02 -1.82
CA ALA A 231 30.40 -4.49 -0.64
C ALA A 231 31.90 -4.84 -0.64
N ALA A 232 32.29 -5.94 -1.29
CA ALA A 232 33.67 -6.41 -1.42
C ALA A 232 34.47 -5.72 -2.55
N ALA A 233 33.84 -4.85 -3.35
CA ALA A 233 34.48 -4.11 -4.45
C ALA A 233 34.95 -2.70 -4.03
N ARG A 234 35.16 -2.47 -2.72
CA ARG A 234 35.70 -1.24 -2.13
C ARG A 234 36.81 -1.60 -1.15
#